data_AF-A0A831TMD1-F1
#
_entry.id   AF-A0A831TMD1-F1
#
_cell.length_a   1.000
_cell.length_b   1.000
_cell.length_c   1.000
_cell.angle_alpha   90.00
_cell.angle_beta   90.00
_cell.angle_gamma   90.00
#
_symmetry.space_group_name_H-M   'P 1'
#
loop_
_entity.id
_entity.type
_entity.pdbx_description
1 polymer ?
#
loop_
_entity_poly.entity_id
_entity_poly.type
_entity_poly.pdbx_seq_one_letter_code
_entity_poly.pdbx_strand_id
1 'polypeptide(L)'
;MEKFDDPLPELDAGGSRWLTLGAASKLLGVSESTIRRWADAGEIRSYRTSGGHRRILAEDLKHIVASIAPRQAARDPSRISDLATARVRRRLHPRGRAAHAAPAFDQLSPDAIDRLRLLGRQVVDLFSRIIAGEARRERALEDARSIGREYGRTLVSEHISLTTAVATFNALRRSLEETAAQIATEAGLSAEEAVDAVENVLSLADVMLEGMASVYEAQSR
;
A
#
# COMPACT_ATOMS: atom_id res chain seq x y z
N MET A 1 -5.32 -47.30 3.54
CA MET A 1 -4.88 -47.60 4.91
C MET A 1 -3.74 -46.66 5.25
N GLU A 2 -4.06 -45.40 5.55
CA GLU A 2 -3.09 -44.37 5.94
C GLU A 2 -3.14 -44.25 7.46
N LYS A 3 -2.14 -44.81 8.14
CA LYS A 3 -1.84 -44.49 9.53
C LYS A 3 -0.89 -43.28 9.53
N PHE A 4 -1.43 -42.07 9.48
CA PHE A 4 -0.71 -40.89 9.93
C PHE A 4 -0.87 -40.78 11.44
N ASP A 5 -0.06 -41.57 12.14
CA ASP A 5 0.17 -41.42 13.57
C ASP A 5 1.14 -40.23 13.73
N ASP A 6 0.61 -39.01 13.59
CA ASP A 6 1.38 -37.79 13.87
C ASP A 6 1.57 -37.77 15.40
N PRO A 7 2.80 -37.93 15.92
CA PRO A 7 3.00 -38.09 17.35
C PRO A 7 2.43 -36.87 18.09
N LEU A 8 1.74 -37.14 19.20
CA LEU A 8 1.31 -36.10 20.14
C LEU A 8 2.48 -35.14 20.42
N PRO A 9 2.24 -33.82 20.54
CA PRO A 9 3.30 -32.85 20.74
C PRO A 9 4.13 -33.24 21.96
N GLU A 10 5.41 -33.55 21.74
CA GLU A 10 6.37 -33.80 22.82
C GLU A 10 6.45 -32.52 23.68
N LEU A 11 5.94 -32.64 24.91
CA LEU A 11 6.11 -31.63 25.94
C LEU A 11 7.49 -31.87 26.55
N ASP A 12 8.43 -30.96 26.29
CA ASP A 12 9.70 -30.99 27.01
C ASP A 12 9.47 -30.66 28.49
N ALA A 13 10.38 -31.12 29.35
CA ALA A 13 10.35 -31.03 30.82
C ALA A 13 10.23 -29.59 31.41
N GLY A 14 10.06 -28.57 30.57
CA GLY A 14 9.83 -27.16 30.94
C GLY A 14 8.54 -26.54 30.41
N GLY A 15 7.58 -27.31 29.88
CA GLY A 15 6.26 -26.80 29.46
C GLY A 15 6.21 -26.17 28.05
N SER A 16 7.30 -26.25 27.29
CA SER A 16 7.39 -25.74 25.92
C SER A 16 6.81 -26.74 24.92
N ARG A 17 5.79 -26.31 24.16
CA ARG A 17 5.14 -27.13 23.13
C ARG A 17 5.94 -27.05 21.81
N TRP A 18 6.51 -28.16 21.39
CA TRP A 18 7.17 -28.28 20.09
C TRP A 18 6.25 -28.89 19.04
N LEU A 19 6.29 -28.36 17.82
CA LEU A 19 5.43 -28.76 16.72
C LEU A 19 6.26 -29.30 15.56
N THR A 20 5.71 -30.28 14.86
CA THR A 20 6.21 -30.69 13.54
C THR A 20 6.00 -29.56 12.53
N LEU A 21 6.73 -29.56 11.41
CA LEU A 21 6.50 -28.57 10.35
C LEU A 21 5.05 -28.60 9.84
N GLY A 22 4.50 -29.80 9.63
CA GLY A 22 3.12 -29.98 9.19
C GLY A 22 2.10 -29.50 10.22
N ALA A 23 2.32 -29.78 11.50
CA ALA A 23 1.46 -29.28 12.58
C ALA A 23 1.52 -27.75 12.69
N ALA A 24 2.71 -27.16 12.56
CA ALA A 24 2.88 -25.70 12.53
C ALA A 24 2.23 -25.07 11.29
N SER A 25 2.36 -25.70 10.12
CA SER A 25 1.74 -25.25 8.86
C SER A 25 0.22 -25.26 8.96
N LYS A 26 -0.37 -26.36 9.45
CA LYS A 26 -1.82 -26.48 9.68
C LYS A 26 -2.31 -25.49 10.73
N LEU A 27 -1.56 -25.28 11.81
CA LEU A 27 -1.94 -24.36 12.88
C LEU A 27 -2.01 -22.90 12.39
N LEU A 28 -1.11 -22.52 11.47
CA LEU A 28 -0.98 -21.14 11.02
C LEU A 28 -1.61 -20.86 9.64
N GLY A 29 -2.00 -21.89 8.89
CA GLY A 29 -2.51 -21.73 7.53
C GLY A 29 -1.46 -21.23 6.53
N VAL A 30 -0.17 -21.36 6.83
CA VAL A 30 0.95 -20.99 5.93
C VAL A 30 1.65 -22.25 5.41
N SER A 31 2.32 -22.15 4.27
CA SER A 31 3.07 -23.29 3.71
C SER A 31 4.20 -23.76 4.62
N GLU A 32 4.52 -25.06 4.60
CA GLU A 32 5.71 -25.61 5.26
C GLU A 32 7.01 -24.92 4.83
N SER A 33 7.09 -24.49 3.57
CA SER A 33 8.21 -23.75 3.00
C SER A 33 8.43 -22.41 3.73
N THR A 34 7.34 -21.72 4.09
CA THR A 34 7.37 -20.46 4.85
C THR A 34 7.94 -20.68 6.25
N ILE A 35 7.49 -21.74 6.94
CA ILE A 35 7.95 -22.07 8.30
C ILE A 35 9.41 -22.50 8.27
N ARG A 36 9.83 -23.27 7.26
CA ARG A 36 11.23 -23.66 7.07
C ARG A 36 12.12 -22.43 6.92
N ARG A 37 11.71 -21.47 6.09
CA ARG A 37 12.42 -20.21 5.88
C ARG A 37 12.60 -19.43 7.18
N TRP A 38 11.54 -19.25 7.98
CA TRP A 38 11.64 -18.58 9.29
C TRP A 38 12.59 -19.30 10.25
N ALA A 39 12.55 -20.64 10.24
CA ALA A 39 13.43 -21.44 11.09
C ALA A 39 14.89 -21.40 10.62
N ASP A 40 15.14 -21.30 9.32
CA ASP A 40 16.48 -21.17 8.74
C ASP A 40 17.06 -19.76 8.91
N ALA A 41 16.19 -18.73 8.90
CA ALA A 41 16.55 -17.35 9.21
C ALA A 41 16.74 -17.08 10.71
N GLY A 42 16.45 -18.07 11.57
CA GLY A 42 16.55 -17.93 13.02
C GLY A 42 15.44 -17.10 13.67
N GLU A 43 14.37 -16.78 12.92
CA GLU A 43 13.23 -16.02 13.43
C GLU A 43 12.34 -16.86 14.38
N ILE A 44 12.39 -18.19 14.26
CA ILE A 44 11.77 -19.14 15.19
C ILE A 44 12.78 -20.20 15.61
N ARG A 45 12.75 -20.55 16.90
CA ARG A 45 13.58 -21.64 17.41
C ARG A 45 13.14 -22.97 16.79
N SER A 46 14.13 -23.70 16.30
CA SER A 46 13.93 -25.04 15.77
C SER A 46 15.09 -25.96 16.15
N TYR A 47 14.79 -27.25 16.31
CA TYR A 47 15.80 -28.29 16.45
C TYR A 47 15.48 -29.47 15.53
N ARG A 48 16.44 -30.37 15.33
CA ARG A 48 16.24 -31.63 14.61
C ARG A 48 16.25 -32.80 15.57
N THR A 49 15.31 -33.73 15.42
CA THR A 49 15.33 -34.99 16.15
C THR A 49 16.42 -35.91 15.61
N SER A 50 16.72 -37.00 16.33
CA SER A 50 17.64 -38.06 15.88
C SER A 50 17.26 -38.68 14.53
N GLY A 51 15.96 -38.65 14.17
CA GLY A 51 15.45 -39.05 12.85
C GLY A 51 15.51 -37.97 11.76
N GLY A 52 16.09 -36.81 12.03
CA GLY A 52 16.27 -35.72 11.06
C GLY A 52 15.04 -34.80 10.87
N HIS A 53 13.92 -35.07 11.54
CA HIS A 53 12.73 -34.23 11.46
C HIS A 53 12.92 -32.93 12.25
N ARG A 54 12.48 -31.80 11.69
CA ARG A 54 12.54 -30.50 12.36
C ARG A 54 11.33 -30.32 13.31
N ARG A 55 11.62 -29.79 14.50
CA ARG A 55 10.66 -29.38 15.53
C ARG A 55 10.75 -27.87 15.72
N ILE A 56 9.59 -27.23 15.85
CA ILE A 56 9.42 -25.77 15.91
C ILE A 56 8.76 -25.38 17.22
N LEU A 57 9.25 -24.34 17.90
CA LEU A 57 8.66 -23.89 19.14
C LEU A 57 7.33 -23.16 18.89
N ALA A 58 6.24 -23.63 19.52
CA ALA A 58 4.91 -23.06 19.31
C ALA A 58 4.77 -21.61 19.78
N GLU A 59 5.54 -21.21 20.81
CA GLU A 59 5.54 -19.84 21.32
C GLU A 59 6.09 -18.84 20.30
N ASP A 60 7.23 -19.16 19.66
CA ASP A 60 7.83 -18.30 18.64
C ASP A 60 6.92 -18.16 17.41
N LEU A 61 6.18 -19.21 17.06
CA LEU A 61 5.17 -19.14 16.00
C LEU A 61 4.06 -18.12 16.34
N LYS A 62 3.60 -18.06 17.59
CA LYS A 62 2.62 -17.06 18.02
C LYS A 62 3.20 -15.65 17.97
N HIS A 63 4.45 -15.47 18.39
CA HIS A 63 5.13 -14.17 18.34
C HIS A 63 5.33 -13.68 16.90
N ILE A 64 5.73 -14.57 15.98
CA ILE A 64 5.84 -14.25 14.56
C ILE A 64 4.49 -13.86 13.97
N VAL A 65 3.42 -14.58 14.27
CA VAL A 65 2.09 -14.25 13.74
C VAL A 65 1.62 -12.90 14.27
N ALA A 66 1.84 -12.64 15.57
CA ALA A 66 1.54 -11.37 16.20
C ALA A 66 2.34 -10.20 15.62
N SER A 67 3.55 -10.43 15.07
CA SER A 67 4.36 -9.41 14.42
C SER A 67 4.06 -9.24 12.93
N ILE A 68 3.61 -10.31 12.24
CA ILE A 68 3.29 -10.28 10.80
C ILE A 68 1.89 -9.69 10.55
N ALA A 69 0.88 -10.05 11.35
CA ALA A 69 -0.50 -9.64 11.10
C ALA A 69 -0.69 -8.10 11.06
N PRO A 70 -0.10 -7.31 11.98
CA PRO A 70 -0.16 -5.84 11.90
C PRO A 70 0.53 -5.28 10.66
N ARG A 71 1.66 -5.88 10.23
CA ARG A 71 2.40 -5.43 9.05
C ARG A 71 1.65 -5.70 7.74
N GLN A 72 0.97 -6.84 7.65
CA GLN A 72 0.11 -7.16 6.51
C GLN A 72 -1.14 -6.26 6.50
N ALA A 73 -1.78 -6.04 7.66
CA ALA A 73 -2.91 -5.13 7.78
C ALA A 73 -2.53 -3.66 7.48
N ALA A 74 -1.26 -3.28 7.67
CA ALA A 74 -0.75 -1.98 7.24
C ALA A 74 -0.64 -1.86 5.71
N ARG A 75 -0.39 -2.95 4.99
CA ARG A 75 -0.31 -2.96 3.52
C ARG A 75 -1.65 -3.22 2.81
N ASP A 76 -2.76 -3.31 3.54
CA ASP A 76 -4.10 -3.47 2.97
C ASP A 76 -4.46 -2.28 2.05
N PRO A 77 -4.69 -2.50 0.74
CA PRO A 77 -5.04 -1.43 -0.21
C PRO A 77 -6.25 -0.61 0.21
N SER A 78 -7.26 -1.23 0.83
CA SER A 78 -8.49 -0.54 1.24
C SER A 78 -8.21 0.48 2.34
N ARG A 79 -7.42 0.09 3.34
CA ARG A 79 -6.96 0.95 4.42
C ARG A 79 -6.08 2.09 3.92
N ILE A 80 -5.15 1.79 3.01
CA ILE A 80 -4.29 2.79 2.38
C ILE A 80 -5.17 3.84 1.65
N SER A 81 -6.17 3.38 0.91
CA SER A 81 -7.12 4.21 0.19
C SER A 81 -7.93 5.13 1.11
N ASP A 82 -8.46 4.59 2.21
CA ASP A 82 -9.23 5.37 3.20
C ASP A 82 -8.38 6.48 3.83
N LEU A 83 -7.14 6.14 4.20
CA LEU A 83 -6.19 7.08 4.79
C LEU A 83 -5.79 8.19 3.81
N ALA A 84 -5.49 7.82 2.55
CA ALA A 84 -5.20 8.78 1.49
C ALA A 84 -6.38 9.72 1.23
N THR A 85 -7.59 9.16 1.10
CA THR A 85 -8.83 9.93 0.86
C THR A 85 -9.11 10.90 2.01
N ALA A 86 -8.95 10.46 3.26
CA ALA A 86 -9.12 11.32 4.42
C ALA A 86 -8.15 12.52 4.41
N ARG A 87 -6.88 12.30 4.05
CA ARG A 87 -5.88 13.38 3.91
C ARG A 87 -6.21 14.32 2.76
N VAL A 88 -6.57 13.80 1.59
CA VAL A 88 -6.97 14.60 0.42
C VAL A 88 -8.13 15.52 0.79
N ARG A 89 -9.20 14.96 1.39
CA ARG A 89 -10.36 15.73 1.85
C ARG A 89 -9.97 16.83 2.84
N ARG A 90 -9.09 16.54 3.79
CA ARG A 90 -8.58 17.52 4.75
C ARG A 90 -7.83 18.67 4.08
N ARG A 91 -7.08 18.40 3.00
CA ARG A 91 -6.31 19.42 2.26
C ARG A 91 -7.16 20.31 1.37
N LEU A 92 -8.22 19.74 0.78
CA LEU A 92 -9.18 20.46 -0.05
C LEU A 92 -10.17 21.30 0.77
N HIS A 93 -10.28 21.04 2.07
CA HIS A 93 -11.10 21.87 2.95
C HIS A 93 -10.63 23.35 2.87
N PRO A 94 -11.54 24.35 2.93
CA PRO A 94 -11.20 25.79 2.83
C PRO A 94 -10.13 26.34 3.79
N ARG A 95 -9.78 25.58 4.84
CA ARG A 95 -8.71 25.91 5.81
C ARG A 95 -7.43 25.10 5.59
N GLY A 96 -7.38 24.28 4.55
CA GLY A 96 -6.27 23.39 4.23
C GLY A 96 -5.19 24.06 3.41
N ARG A 97 -4.08 23.35 3.16
CA ARG A 97 -2.93 23.86 2.40
C ARG A 97 -3.25 24.21 0.95
N ALA A 98 -4.34 23.67 0.38
CA ALA A 98 -4.84 24.02 -0.95
C ALA A 98 -5.86 25.16 -0.92
N ALA A 99 -6.05 25.86 0.20
CA ALA A 99 -7.04 26.93 0.34
C ALA A 99 -6.87 28.05 -0.70
N HIS A 100 -5.65 28.32 -1.17
CA HIS A 100 -5.42 29.31 -2.24
C HIS A 100 -6.04 28.92 -3.59
N ALA A 101 -6.26 27.62 -3.84
CA ALA A 101 -6.92 27.15 -5.04
C ALA A 101 -8.44 26.95 -4.85
N ALA A 102 -8.94 26.94 -3.61
CA ALA A 102 -10.34 26.71 -3.29
C ALA A 102 -11.32 27.65 -4.04
N PRO A 103 -11.07 28.97 -4.17
CA PRO A 103 -11.98 29.86 -4.88
C PRO A 103 -12.17 29.50 -6.36
N ALA A 104 -11.17 28.90 -6.99
CA ALA A 104 -11.27 28.46 -8.38
C ALA A 104 -12.17 27.23 -8.54
N PHE A 105 -12.36 26.45 -7.47
CA PHE A 105 -13.18 25.25 -7.49
C PHE A 105 -14.63 25.49 -7.02
N ASP A 106 -14.92 26.62 -6.41
CA ASP A 106 -16.27 26.99 -5.96
C ASP A 106 -17.25 27.20 -7.13
N GLN A 107 -16.74 27.47 -8.33
CA GLN A 107 -17.54 27.72 -9.54
C GLN A 107 -17.64 26.52 -10.47
N LEU A 108 -17.12 25.35 -10.09
CA LEU A 108 -17.19 24.16 -10.93
C LEU A 108 -18.62 23.72 -11.18
N SER A 109 -18.87 23.24 -12.39
CA SER A 109 -20.12 22.55 -12.71
C SER A 109 -20.29 21.26 -11.88
N PRO A 110 -21.53 20.85 -11.55
CA PRO A 110 -21.78 19.58 -10.85
C PRO A 110 -21.16 18.37 -11.57
N ASP A 111 -21.23 18.35 -12.91
CA ASP A 111 -20.67 17.28 -13.73
C ASP A 111 -19.14 17.22 -13.63
N ALA A 112 -18.46 18.38 -13.65
CA ALA A 112 -17.02 18.44 -13.45
C ALA A 112 -16.63 17.98 -12.04
N ILE A 113 -17.39 18.36 -11.02
CA ILE A 113 -17.16 17.90 -9.65
C ILE A 113 -17.24 16.37 -9.57
N ASP A 114 -18.26 15.76 -10.17
CA ASP A 114 -18.44 14.31 -10.16
C ASP A 114 -17.36 13.59 -10.97
N ARG A 115 -16.91 14.17 -12.09
CA ARG A 115 -15.77 13.67 -12.85
C ARG A 115 -14.48 13.72 -12.04
N LEU A 116 -14.17 14.84 -11.40
CA LEU A 116 -12.98 15.01 -10.57
C LEU A 116 -12.99 14.05 -9.37
N ARG A 117 -14.15 13.80 -8.77
CA ARG A 117 -14.32 12.80 -7.70
C ARG A 117 -14.07 11.38 -8.19
N LEU A 118 -14.58 11.03 -9.37
CA LEU A 118 -14.34 9.71 -9.98
C LEU A 118 -12.85 9.50 -10.25
N LEU A 119 -12.20 10.47 -10.90
CA LEU A 119 -10.77 10.44 -11.15
C LEU A 119 -9.99 10.35 -9.83
N GLY A 120 -10.41 11.08 -8.80
CA GLY A 120 -9.76 11.05 -7.48
C GLY A 120 -9.79 9.68 -6.83
N ARG A 121 -10.91 8.96 -6.96
CA ARG A 121 -10.99 7.56 -6.49
C ARG A 121 -10.05 6.65 -7.27
N GLN A 122 -9.98 6.79 -8.60
CA GLN A 122 -9.08 6.00 -9.44
C GLN A 122 -7.61 6.23 -9.09
N VAL A 123 -7.24 7.49 -8.81
CA VAL A 123 -5.89 7.86 -8.36
C VAL A 123 -5.54 7.17 -7.05
N VAL A 124 -6.40 7.31 -6.03
CA VAL A 124 -6.16 6.74 -4.70
C VAL A 124 -6.06 5.21 -4.78
N ASP A 125 -6.94 4.58 -5.54
CA ASP A 125 -6.95 3.14 -5.78
C ASP A 125 -5.66 2.66 -6.48
N LEU A 126 -5.22 3.38 -7.52
CA LEU A 126 -3.95 3.12 -8.21
C LEU A 126 -2.75 3.21 -7.26
N PHE A 127 -2.68 4.27 -6.45
CA PHE A 127 -1.63 4.45 -5.45
C PHE A 127 -1.63 3.35 -4.40
N SER A 128 -2.82 2.96 -3.93
CA SER A 128 -2.96 1.94 -2.90
C SER A 128 -2.45 0.59 -3.37
N ARG A 129 -2.79 0.18 -4.61
CA ARG A 129 -2.25 -1.05 -5.21
C ARG A 129 -0.74 -1.02 -5.41
N ILE A 130 -0.17 0.13 -5.78
CA ILE A 130 1.29 0.25 -5.96
C ILE A 130 2.02 0.16 -4.62
N ILE A 131 1.54 0.84 -3.58
CA ILE A 131 2.12 0.74 -2.22
C ILE A 131 1.99 -0.69 -1.66
N ALA A 132 0.88 -1.37 -1.94
CA ALA A 132 0.67 -2.76 -1.54
C ALA A 132 1.52 -3.77 -2.35
N GLY A 133 2.18 -3.34 -3.44
CA GLY A 133 2.93 -4.22 -4.33
C GLY A 133 2.07 -5.08 -5.26
N GLU A 134 0.79 -4.74 -5.40
CA GLU A 134 -0.20 -5.49 -6.19
C GLU A 134 -0.29 -5.03 -7.66
N ALA A 135 0.32 -3.88 -7.99
CA ALA A 135 0.31 -3.32 -9.34
C ALA A 135 1.69 -3.39 -10.00
N ARG A 136 1.71 -3.64 -11.31
CA ARG A 136 2.95 -3.55 -12.11
C ARG A 136 3.26 -2.09 -12.42
N ARG A 137 4.48 -1.67 -12.12
CA ARG A 137 4.95 -0.28 -12.28
C ARG A 137 4.67 0.30 -13.67
N GLU A 138 5.02 -0.42 -14.73
CA GLU A 138 4.84 0.07 -16.11
C GLU A 138 3.38 0.40 -16.44
N ARG A 139 2.45 -0.52 -16.11
CA ARG A 139 1.01 -0.31 -16.30
C ARG A 139 0.49 0.82 -15.44
N ALA A 140 0.94 0.89 -14.20
CA ALA A 140 0.54 1.95 -13.29
C ALA A 140 0.96 3.34 -13.79
N LEU A 141 2.14 3.47 -14.41
CA LEU A 141 2.58 4.72 -15.03
C LEU A 141 1.73 5.09 -16.26
N GLU A 142 1.32 4.11 -17.06
CA GLU A 142 0.41 4.35 -18.18
C GLU A 142 -0.98 4.83 -17.70
N ASP A 143 -1.55 4.16 -16.70
CA ASP A 143 -2.81 4.53 -16.06
C ASP A 143 -2.73 5.94 -15.46
N ALA A 144 -1.66 6.23 -14.72
CA ALA A 144 -1.36 7.54 -14.16
C ALA A 144 -1.36 8.63 -15.23
N ARG A 145 -0.67 8.40 -16.37
CA ARG A 145 -0.65 9.36 -17.48
C ARG A 145 -2.04 9.58 -18.05
N SER A 146 -2.82 8.51 -18.20
CA SER A 146 -4.18 8.58 -18.73
C SER A 146 -5.10 9.39 -17.82
N ILE A 147 -5.06 9.10 -16.51
CA ILE A 147 -5.81 9.83 -15.49
C ILE A 147 -5.39 11.30 -15.46
N GLY A 148 -4.09 11.59 -15.57
CA GLY A 148 -3.57 12.96 -15.66
C GLY A 148 -4.17 13.75 -16.83
N ARG A 149 -4.25 13.14 -18.02
CA ARG A 149 -4.90 13.77 -19.18
C ARG A 149 -6.40 14.01 -18.95
N GLU A 150 -7.10 13.09 -18.32
CA GLU A 150 -8.52 13.26 -17.99
C GLU A 150 -8.77 14.39 -16.98
N TYR A 151 -7.88 14.54 -15.99
CA TYR A 151 -7.86 15.72 -15.13
C TYR A 151 -7.64 16.99 -15.94
N GLY A 152 -6.62 17.02 -16.81
CA GLY A 152 -6.34 18.17 -17.67
C GLY A 152 -7.55 18.59 -18.49
N ARG A 153 -8.21 17.64 -19.17
CA ARG A 153 -9.43 17.91 -19.97
C ARG A 153 -10.56 18.51 -19.15
N THR A 154 -10.81 17.93 -17.97
CA THR A 154 -11.88 18.38 -17.06
C THR A 154 -11.59 19.79 -16.52
N LEU A 155 -10.34 20.07 -16.15
CA LEU A 155 -9.96 21.39 -15.61
C LEU A 155 -9.96 22.47 -16.70
N VAL A 156 -9.52 22.11 -17.91
CA VAL A 156 -9.56 23.00 -19.08
C VAL A 156 -10.99 23.37 -19.47
N SER A 157 -11.93 22.41 -19.49
CA SER A 157 -13.33 22.71 -19.81
C SER A 157 -13.99 23.66 -18.80
N GLU A 158 -13.49 23.65 -17.57
CA GLU A 158 -13.94 24.52 -16.48
C GLU A 158 -13.10 25.82 -16.38
N HIS A 159 -12.27 26.11 -17.38
CA HIS A 159 -11.45 27.32 -17.48
C HIS A 159 -10.48 27.53 -16.31
N ILE A 160 -10.10 26.45 -15.63
CA ILE A 160 -9.13 26.49 -14.54
C ILE A 160 -7.74 26.70 -15.12
N SER A 161 -7.01 27.71 -14.63
CA SER A 161 -5.65 27.98 -15.11
C SER A 161 -4.68 26.84 -14.79
N LEU A 162 -3.66 26.65 -15.64
CA LEU A 162 -2.59 25.68 -15.41
C LEU A 162 -1.91 25.90 -14.05
N THR A 163 -1.63 27.16 -13.68
CA THR A 163 -1.01 27.51 -12.40
C THR A 163 -1.85 27.03 -11.22
N THR A 164 -3.16 27.22 -11.26
CA THR A 164 -4.09 26.73 -10.24
C THR A 164 -4.13 25.20 -10.20
N ALA A 165 -4.19 24.55 -11.36
CA ALA A 165 -4.20 23.09 -11.47
C ALA A 165 -2.92 22.48 -10.86
N VAL A 166 -1.75 22.99 -11.24
CA VAL A 166 -0.43 22.54 -10.73
C VAL A 166 -0.30 22.81 -9.24
N ALA A 167 -0.71 23.98 -8.75
CA ALA A 167 -0.66 24.30 -7.32
C ALA A 167 -1.53 23.32 -6.49
N THR A 168 -2.74 23.01 -6.99
CA THR A 168 -3.65 22.05 -6.37
C THR A 168 -3.06 20.65 -6.39
N PHE A 169 -2.55 20.23 -7.56
CA PHE A 169 -1.88 18.95 -7.71
C PHE A 169 -0.73 18.78 -6.70
N ASN A 170 0.16 19.76 -6.59
CA ASN A 170 1.28 19.73 -5.64
C ASN A 170 0.84 19.71 -4.17
N ALA A 171 -0.32 20.28 -3.85
CA ALA A 171 -0.89 20.18 -2.52
C ALA A 171 -1.41 18.76 -2.22
N LEU A 172 -2.04 18.12 -3.20
CA LEU A 172 -2.59 16.75 -3.12
C LEU A 172 -1.51 15.67 -3.20
N ARG A 173 -0.47 15.86 -4.01
CA ARG A 173 0.69 14.96 -4.10
C ARG A 173 1.29 14.69 -2.72
N ARG A 174 1.44 15.74 -1.93
CA ARG A 174 1.92 15.67 -0.55
C ARG A 174 1.05 14.82 0.38
N SER A 175 -0.27 14.70 0.15
CA SER A 175 -1.08 13.76 0.95
C SER A 175 -0.78 12.30 0.65
N LEU A 176 -0.40 11.98 -0.58
CA LEU A 176 -0.08 10.62 -1.00
C LEU A 176 1.31 10.22 -0.50
N GLU A 177 2.28 11.12 -0.62
CA GLU A 177 3.62 10.98 -0.03
C GLU A 177 3.54 10.70 1.48
N GLU A 178 2.79 11.52 2.23
CA GLU A 178 2.58 11.33 3.67
C GLU A 178 1.86 10.01 4.01
N THR A 179 1.02 9.51 3.09
CA THR A 179 0.35 8.23 3.26
C THR A 179 1.34 7.08 3.08
N ALA A 180 2.13 7.09 2.01
CA ALA A 180 3.17 6.08 1.79
C ALA A 180 4.18 6.03 2.96
N ALA A 181 4.63 7.19 3.45
CA ALA A 181 5.56 7.25 4.58
C ALA A 181 4.95 6.69 5.88
N GLN A 182 3.68 7.00 6.17
CA GLN A 182 2.99 6.43 7.33
C GLN A 182 2.84 4.91 7.20
N ILE A 183 2.40 4.43 6.04
CA ILE A 183 2.19 3.01 5.78
C ILE A 183 3.51 2.24 5.87
N ALA A 184 4.61 2.79 5.34
CA ALA A 184 5.93 2.19 5.46
C ALA A 184 6.37 2.07 6.94
N THR A 185 6.12 3.11 7.74
CA THR A 185 6.42 3.10 9.17
C THR A 185 5.59 2.04 9.91
N GLU A 186 4.28 2.00 9.68
CA GLU A 186 3.37 1.06 10.35
C GLU A 186 3.57 -0.40 9.91
N ALA A 187 3.94 -0.61 8.65
CA ALA A 187 4.30 -1.93 8.14
C ALA A 187 5.69 -2.39 8.61
N GLY A 188 6.45 -1.54 9.31
CA GLY A 188 7.78 -1.84 9.83
C GLY A 188 8.78 -2.15 8.72
N LEU A 189 8.71 -1.39 7.62
CA LEU A 189 9.56 -1.59 6.45
C LEU A 189 11.00 -1.18 6.73
N SER A 190 11.93 -1.77 5.99
CA SER A 190 13.30 -1.27 5.98
C SER A 190 13.35 0.16 5.44
N ALA A 191 14.43 0.89 5.72
CA ALA A 191 14.60 2.24 5.18
C ALA A 191 14.61 2.24 3.63
N GLU A 192 15.19 1.21 3.02
CA GLU A 192 15.21 1.02 1.56
C GLU A 192 13.80 0.79 1.02
N GLU A 193 13.04 -0.14 1.60
CA GLU A 193 11.66 -0.41 1.18
C GLU A 193 10.73 0.80 1.38
N ALA A 194 10.97 1.60 2.44
CA ALA A 194 10.22 2.82 2.70
C ALA A 194 10.53 3.91 1.65
N VAL A 195 11.80 4.04 1.24
CA VAL A 195 12.20 4.93 0.15
C VAL A 195 11.56 4.49 -1.16
N ASP A 196 11.64 3.20 -1.50
CA ASP A 196 11.02 2.64 -2.71
C ASP A 196 9.51 2.90 -2.77
N ALA A 197 8.80 2.73 -1.64
CA ALA A 197 7.37 2.99 -1.58
C ALA A 197 7.04 4.47 -1.88
N VAL A 198 7.83 5.40 -1.36
CA VAL A 198 7.67 6.84 -1.61
C VAL A 198 8.07 7.19 -3.05
N GLU A 199 9.17 6.66 -3.57
CA GLU A 199 9.62 6.89 -4.95
C GLU A 199 8.61 6.39 -5.98
N ASN A 200 7.95 5.26 -5.72
CA ASN A 200 6.88 4.76 -6.56
C ASN A 200 5.69 5.74 -6.61
N VAL A 201 5.31 6.33 -5.47
CA VAL A 201 4.26 7.36 -5.43
C VAL A 201 4.68 8.62 -6.19
N LEU A 202 5.92 9.07 -6.02
CA LEU A 202 6.44 10.24 -6.72
C LEU A 202 6.47 10.03 -8.24
N SER A 203 6.93 8.87 -8.70
CA SER A 203 6.98 8.52 -10.13
C SER A 203 5.60 8.59 -10.80
N LEU A 204 4.56 8.07 -10.13
CA LEU A 204 3.19 8.14 -10.65
C LEU A 204 2.68 9.57 -10.68
N ALA A 205 2.94 10.34 -9.64
CA ALA A 205 2.53 11.74 -9.57
C ALA A 205 3.19 12.58 -10.68
N ASP A 206 4.48 12.38 -10.95
CA ASP A 206 5.18 13.10 -12.01
C ASP A 206 4.54 12.82 -13.37
N VAL A 207 4.26 11.55 -13.67
CA VAL A 207 3.61 11.15 -14.93
C VAL A 207 2.16 11.65 -15.03
N MET A 208 1.42 11.72 -13.92
CA MET A 208 0.11 12.36 -13.89
C MET A 208 0.19 13.85 -14.23
N LEU A 209 1.16 14.56 -13.64
CA LEU A 209 1.37 15.99 -13.85
C LEU A 209 1.76 16.28 -15.31
N GLU A 210 2.65 15.47 -15.89
CA GLU A 210 2.98 15.51 -17.32
C GLU A 210 1.73 15.32 -18.19
N GLY A 211 0.93 14.28 -17.90
CA GLY A 211 -0.31 14.01 -18.62
C GLY A 211 -1.29 15.18 -18.57
N MET A 212 -1.46 15.78 -17.39
CA MET A 212 -2.30 16.97 -17.21
C MET A 212 -1.76 18.17 -17.99
N ALA A 213 -0.47 18.48 -17.86
CA ALA A 213 0.17 19.62 -18.52
C ALA A 213 0.12 19.51 -20.05
N SER A 214 0.22 18.30 -20.61
CA SER A 214 0.14 18.08 -22.06
C SER A 214 -1.20 18.54 -22.66
N VAL A 215 -2.30 18.48 -21.90
CA VAL A 215 -3.62 18.93 -22.36
C VAL A 215 -3.69 20.46 -22.44
N TYR A 216 -3.10 21.15 -21.46
CA TYR A 216 -3.01 22.61 -21.46
C TYR A 216 -2.12 23.12 -22.60
N GLU A 217 -1.00 22.44 -22.87
CA GLU A 217 -0.12 22.77 -23.99
C GLU A 217 -0.85 22.66 -25.34
N ALA A 218 -1.62 21.60 -25.55
CA ALA A 218 -2.37 21.38 -26.77
C ALA A 218 -3.46 22.45 -27.02
N GLN A 219 -4.01 23.06 -25.97
CA GLN A 219 -4.98 24.15 -26.07
C GLN A 219 -4.33 25.51 -26.42
N SER A 220 -3.04 25.65 -26.12
CA SER A 220 -2.29 26.90 -26.35
C SER A 220 -1.68 27.01 -27.75
N ARG A 221 -1.81 25.96 -28.58
CA ARG A 221 -1.38 25.91 -29.98
C ARG A 221 -2.55 26.16 -30.92
#